data_AF-A0A7I4AIJ5-F1
#
_entry.id   AF-A0A7I4AIJ5-F1
#
_cell.length_a   1.000
_cell.length_b   1.000
_cell.length_c   1.000
_cell.angle_alpha   90.00
_cell.angle_beta   90.00
_cell.angle_gamma   90.00
#
_symmetry.space_group_name_H-M   'P 1'
#
loop_
_entity.id
_entity.type
_entity.pdbx_description
1 polymer ?
#
loop_
_entity_poly.entity_id
_entity_poly.type
_entity_poly.pdbx_seq_one_letter_code
_entity_poly.pdbx_strand_id
1 'polypeptide(L)'
;MGPHVWSGSADCTILVWDASSHALLFSLGHQGGYVKTMVKVDWQLWVFASGKNIKIWAAASLWGDSTVELEKLKQRMARILEEKSASENALLKLKEDYKLYKREAMKELQFMHNKYKLDTTSKDNEIQKMKEELIQDFSNATSSKTKLEAEKVNLRQENNNMQKTINAFERDIELLQESNKCTQKEKDRIIDDLNISLKDALHELTLSQESISSIQSKLDFTLNGAKIDIALLKNKLEEQERENNILTANLVKLKVHNDKVQLQLETVNNTSKRAFAKINEQARKYAQSLLVLIKQFQEVKHVVNKELQLFKEQSENSCSWIMKNMNGVQNKNKELLQKIDKLKKSKKDSQTILSK
;
A
#
# COMPACT_ATOMS: atom_id res chain seq x y z
N MET A 1 110.16 -77.56 -86.56
CA MET A 1 111.24 -77.67 -87.56
C MET A 1 112.50 -77.12 -86.93
N GLY A 2 113.59 -77.88 -86.92
CA GLY A 2 114.83 -77.44 -86.28
C GLY A 2 115.53 -76.32 -87.08
N PRO A 3 116.49 -75.60 -86.49
CA PRO A 3 117.22 -74.51 -87.16
C PRO A 3 118.17 -74.97 -88.27
N HIS A 4 118.23 -76.27 -88.56
CA HIS A 4 119.14 -76.87 -89.54
C HIS A 4 118.36 -77.62 -90.61
N VAL A 5 118.66 -77.36 -91.87
CA VAL A 5 118.15 -78.10 -93.04
C VAL A 5 119.24 -79.05 -93.52
N TRP A 6 118.85 -80.30 -93.77
CA TRP A 6 119.76 -81.36 -94.21
C TRP A 6 119.39 -81.79 -95.62
N SER A 7 120.36 -81.78 -96.53
CA SER A 7 120.16 -82.21 -97.92
C SER A 7 121.14 -83.31 -98.29
N GLY A 8 120.64 -84.45 -98.78
CA GLY A 8 121.45 -85.52 -99.34
C GLY A 8 121.43 -85.48 -100.87
N SER A 9 122.58 -85.72 -101.50
CA SER A 9 122.74 -85.68 -102.95
C SER A 9 123.13 -87.05 -103.53
N ALA A 10 122.90 -87.22 -104.83
CA ALA A 10 123.32 -88.40 -105.59
C ALA A 10 124.85 -88.50 -105.71
N ASP A 11 125.58 -87.41 -105.50
CA ASP A 11 127.05 -87.38 -105.34
C ASP A 11 127.56 -88.05 -104.04
N CYS A 12 126.64 -88.62 -103.27
CA CYS A 12 126.88 -89.32 -102.01
C CYS A 12 127.34 -88.43 -100.85
N THR A 13 127.10 -87.11 -100.91
CA THR A 13 127.38 -86.16 -99.82
C THR A 13 126.10 -85.71 -99.12
N ILE A 14 126.24 -85.21 -97.89
CA ILE A 14 125.16 -84.56 -97.15
C ILE A 14 125.63 -83.18 -96.73
N LEU A 15 124.86 -82.16 -97.10
CA LEU A 15 125.11 -80.78 -96.74
C LEU A 15 124.14 -80.33 -95.65
N VAL A 16 124.65 -79.52 -94.74
CA VAL A 16 123.90 -78.96 -93.63
C VAL A 16 123.85 -77.46 -93.78
N TRP A 17 122.65 -76.91 -93.74
CA TRP A 17 122.37 -75.49 -93.94
C TRP A 17 121.72 -74.93 -92.68
N ASP A 18 122.05 -73.69 -92.34
CA ASP A 18 121.26 -72.94 -91.37
C ASP A 18 119.96 -72.48 -92.04
N ALA A 19 118.83 -72.84 -91.46
CA ALA A 19 117.51 -72.48 -91.97
C ALA A 19 117.25 -70.97 -91.96
N SER A 20 117.92 -70.23 -91.08
CA SER A 20 117.70 -68.80 -90.85
C SER A 20 118.57 -67.92 -91.75
N SER A 21 119.85 -68.29 -91.89
CA SER A 21 120.81 -67.52 -92.69
C SER A 21 121.02 -68.07 -94.10
N HIS A 22 120.48 -69.25 -94.42
CA HIS A 22 120.69 -69.98 -95.67
C HIS A 22 122.17 -70.28 -95.99
N ALA A 23 123.06 -70.15 -95.00
CA ALA A 23 124.47 -70.45 -95.15
C ALA A 23 124.74 -71.96 -95.03
N LEU A 24 125.69 -72.47 -95.83
CA LEU A 24 126.22 -73.81 -95.67
C LEU A 24 127.05 -73.86 -94.38
N LEU A 25 126.63 -74.67 -93.42
CA LEU A 25 127.33 -74.85 -92.14
C LEU A 25 128.48 -75.84 -92.27
N PHE A 26 128.20 -77.03 -92.78
CA PHE A 26 129.21 -78.06 -93.00
C PHE A 26 128.75 -79.15 -93.98
N SER A 27 129.70 -79.89 -94.53
CA SER A 27 129.48 -81.06 -95.39
C SER A 27 129.87 -82.33 -94.64
N LEU A 28 128.92 -83.26 -94.48
CA LEU A 28 129.19 -84.64 -94.12
C LEU A 28 129.63 -85.33 -95.41
N GLY A 29 130.91 -85.67 -95.51
CA GLY A 29 131.56 -86.19 -96.71
C GLY A 29 130.96 -87.50 -97.28
N HIS A 30 131.75 -88.24 -98.07
CA HIS A 30 131.21 -89.38 -98.82
C HIS A 30 130.53 -90.45 -97.92
N GLN A 31 129.24 -90.69 -98.16
CA GLN A 31 128.42 -91.61 -97.37
C GLN A 31 128.59 -93.09 -97.80
N GLY A 32 129.37 -93.37 -98.86
CA GLY A 32 129.64 -94.72 -99.37
C GLY A 32 128.63 -95.21 -100.42
N GLY A 33 127.71 -94.35 -100.85
CA GLY A 33 126.71 -94.58 -101.89
C GLY A 33 125.67 -93.45 -101.90
N TYR A 34 124.83 -93.38 -102.95
CA TYR A 34 123.82 -92.32 -103.06
C TYR A 34 122.84 -92.36 -101.88
N VAL A 35 122.52 -91.18 -101.33
CA VAL A 35 121.64 -91.06 -100.15
C VAL A 35 120.21 -91.34 -100.57
N LYS A 36 119.60 -92.39 -100.01
CA LYS A 36 118.20 -92.76 -100.30
C LYS A 36 117.23 -92.04 -99.39
N THR A 37 117.55 -92.01 -98.10
CA THR A 37 116.71 -91.35 -97.10
C THR A 37 117.54 -90.94 -95.88
N MET A 38 117.06 -89.93 -95.18
CA MET A 38 117.63 -89.44 -93.94
C MET A 38 116.51 -89.29 -92.92
N VAL A 39 116.74 -89.76 -91.70
CA VAL A 39 115.79 -89.65 -90.61
C VAL A 39 116.50 -89.02 -89.42
N LYS A 40 115.91 -87.95 -88.89
CA LYS A 40 116.37 -87.36 -87.63
C LYS A 40 115.65 -88.05 -86.47
N VAL A 41 116.40 -88.62 -85.53
CA VAL A 41 115.89 -89.19 -84.29
C VAL A 41 116.61 -88.49 -83.13
N ASP A 42 115.87 -87.66 -82.40
CA ASP A 42 116.37 -86.80 -81.32
C ASP A 42 117.62 -85.97 -81.71
N TRP A 43 118.78 -86.35 -81.19
CA TRP A 43 120.09 -85.69 -81.34
C TRP A 43 120.95 -86.35 -82.43
N GLN A 44 120.42 -87.39 -83.08
CA GLN A 44 121.10 -88.22 -84.07
C GLN A 44 120.44 -88.10 -85.45
N LEU A 45 121.26 -88.14 -86.48
CA LEU A 45 120.85 -88.21 -87.88
C LEU A 45 121.23 -89.58 -88.44
N TRP A 46 120.23 -90.31 -88.89
CA TRP A 46 120.36 -91.63 -89.49
C TRP A 46 120.34 -91.48 -91.01
N VAL A 47 121.39 -91.96 -91.66
CA VAL A 47 121.61 -91.83 -93.10
C VAL A 47 121.58 -93.21 -93.75
N PHE A 48 120.62 -93.40 -94.63
CA PHE A 48 120.46 -94.63 -95.41
C PHE A 48 120.98 -94.38 -96.83
N ALA A 49 122.22 -94.80 -97.06
CA ALA A 49 122.84 -94.77 -98.38
C ALA A 49 122.61 -96.09 -99.12
N SER A 50 122.78 -96.10 -100.45
CA SER A 50 122.67 -97.35 -101.24
C SER A 50 123.80 -98.36 -100.97
N GLY A 51 124.88 -97.93 -100.32
CA GLY A 51 125.93 -98.81 -99.82
C GLY A 51 125.38 -99.76 -98.74
N LYS A 52 126.10 -100.86 -98.48
CA LYS A 52 125.63 -101.92 -97.56
C LYS A 52 125.49 -101.50 -96.08
N ASN A 53 125.81 -100.25 -95.71
CA ASN A 53 125.87 -99.78 -94.32
C ASN A 53 125.00 -98.53 -94.09
N ILE A 54 124.36 -98.45 -92.91
CA ILE A 54 123.68 -97.25 -92.41
C ILE A 54 124.69 -96.45 -91.58
N LYS A 55 124.77 -95.12 -91.79
CA LYS A 55 125.62 -94.22 -90.99
C LYS A 55 124.79 -93.41 -90.03
N ILE A 56 125.25 -93.28 -88.79
CA ILE A 56 124.59 -92.48 -87.75
C ILE A 56 125.55 -91.35 -87.35
N TRP A 57 125.06 -90.12 -87.43
CA TRP A 57 125.80 -88.92 -87.04
C TRP A 57 125.12 -88.30 -85.82
N ALA A 58 125.89 -87.91 -84.81
CA ALA A 58 125.38 -87.17 -83.65
C ALA A 58 126.15 -85.86 -83.51
N ALA A 59 125.45 -84.77 -83.18
CA ALA A 59 126.11 -83.52 -82.85
C ALA A 59 126.85 -83.70 -81.51
N ALA A 60 128.17 -83.48 -81.48
CA ALA A 60 129.00 -83.60 -80.28
C ALA A 60 128.83 -82.40 -79.33
N SER A 61 127.60 -82.07 -78.98
CA SER A 61 127.29 -81.06 -77.97
C SER A 61 126.47 -81.74 -76.89
N LEU A 62 127.15 -82.33 -75.90
CA LEU A 62 126.60 -82.48 -74.53
C LEU A 62 127.59 -83.05 -73.49
N TRP A 63 128.88 -83.29 -73.80
CA TRP A 63 129.82 -83.86 -72.82
C TRP A 63 130.92 -82.90 -72.32
N GLY A 64 130.77 -81.58 -72.56
CA GLY A 64 131.78 -80.58 -72.18
C GLY A 64 131.41 -79.57 -71.09
N ASP A 65 130.13 -79.40 -70.70
CA ASP A 65 129.70 -78.21 -69.92
C ASP A 65 128.74 -78.50 -68.73
N SER A 66 128.56 -79.78 -68.38
CA SER A 66 127.59 -80.20 -67.33
C SER A 66 127.95 -79.73 -65.92
N THR A 67 129.22 -79.43 -65.64
CA THR A 67 129.70 -79.02 -64.31
C THR A 67 129.41 -77.55 -64.01
N VAL A 68 129.52 -76.66 -65.02
CA VAL A 68 129.22 -75.23 -64.88
C VAL A 68 127.72 -75.00 -64.74
N GLU A 69 126.91 -75.76 -65.46
CA GLU A 69 125.44 -75.69 -65.37
C GLU A 69 124.93 -76.22 -64.02
N LEU A 70 125.54 -77.29 -63.50
CA LEU A 70 125.25 -77.80 -62.16
C LEU A 70 125.54 -76.78 -61.06
N GLU A 71 126.65 -76.05 -61.16
CA GLU A 71 127.03 -75.06 -60.14
C GLU A 71 126.13 -73.81 -60.20
N LYS A 72 125.74 -73.36 -61.41
CA LYS A 72 124.73 -72.30 -61.58
C LYS A 72 123.38 -72.71 -61.00
N LEU A 73 122.97 -73.97 -61.17
CA LEU A 73 121.73 -74.50 -60.60
C LEU A 73 121.77 -74.53 -59.07
N LYS A 74 122.89 -74.97 -58.47
CA LYS A 74 123.07 -74.95 -57.01
C LYS A 74 122.97 -73.53 -56.43
N GLN A 75 123.64 -72.55 -57.05
CA GLN A 75 123.55 -71.15 -56.61
C GLN A 75 122.11 -70.61 -56.72
N ARG A 76 121.38 -70.97 -57.78
CA ARG A 76 119.97 -70.59 -57.93
C ARG A 76 119.08 -71.25 -56.88
N MET A 77 119.32 -72.54 -56.59
CA MET A 77 118.60 -73.24 -55.51
C MET A 77 118.86 -72.60 -54.15
N ALA A 78 120.10 -72.19 -53.86
CA ALA A 78 120.44 -71.51 -52.61
C ALA A 78 119.68 -70.17 -52.45
N ARG A 79 119.64 -69.33 -53.49
CA ARG A 79 118.85 -68.07 -53.47
C ARG A 79 117.37 -68.32 -53.26
N ILE A 80 116.80 -69.31 -53.95
CA ILE A 80 115.37 -69.63 -53.81
C ILE A 80 115.06 -70.10 -52.39
N LEU A 81 115.95 -70.87 -51.75
CA LEU A 81 115.77 -71.30 -50.36
C LEU A 81 115.85 -70.12 -49.39
N GLU A 82 116.78 -69.18 -49.59
CA GLU A 82 116.87 -67.95 -48.78
C GLU A 82 115.61 -67.09 -48.94
N GLU A 83 115.17 -66.82 -50.17
CA GLU A 83 113.94 -66.08 -50.48
C GLU A 83 112.71 -66.76 -49.85
N LYS A 84 112.63 -68.09 -49.93
CA LYS A 84 111.56 -68.87 -49.28
C LYS A 84 111.58 -68.64 -47.77
N SER A 85 112.73 -68.76 -47.12
CA SER A 85 112.85 -68.56 -45.67
C SER A 85 112.50 -67.12 -45.25
N ALA A 86 112.88 -66.11 -46.05
CA ALA A 86 112.52 -64.72 -45.83
C ALA A 86 111.00 -64.50 -45.96
N SER A 87 110.37 -65.11 -46.98
CA SER A 87 108.93 -65.05 -47.18
C SER A 87 108.14 -65.73 -46.05
N GLU A 88 108.62 -66.86 -45.55
CA GLU A 88 108.01 -67.57 -44.42
C GLU A 88 108.09 -66.74 -43.13
N ASN A 89 109.22 -66.10 -42.87
CA ASN A 89 109.39 -65.20 -41.73
C ASN A 89 108.50 -63.95 -41.83
N ALA A 90 108.36 -63.37 -43.03
CA ALA A 90 107.45 -62.24 -43.26
C ALA A 90 105.98 -62.66 -43.02
N LEU A 91 105.59 -63.85 -43.49
CA LEU A 91 104.25 -64.40 -43.26
C LEU A 91 103.99 -64.65 -41.77
N LEU A 92 105.00 -65.11 -41.01
CA LEU A 92 104.87 -65.32 -39.57
C LEU A 92 104.63 -64.00 -38.83
N LYS A 93 105.41 -62.95 -39.13
CA LYS A 93 105.21 -61.61 -38.56
C LYS A 93 103.81 -61.07 -38.85
N LEU A 94 103.36 -61.17 -40.10
CA LEU A 94 102.02 -60.71 -40.49
C LEU A 94 100.91 -61.47 -39.74
N LYS A 95 101.08 -62.76 -39.48
CA LYS A 95 100.14 -63.56 -38.67
C LYS A 95 100.11 -63.10 -37.21
N GLU A 96 101.24 -62.70 -36.65
CA GLU A 96 101.33 -62.17 -35.28
C GLU A 96 100.67 -60.80 -35.15
N ASP A 97 100.94 -59.90 -36.09
CA ASP A 97 100.31 -58.57 -36.17
C ASP A 97 98.79 -58.70 -36.31
N TYR A 98 98.32 -59.59 -37.18
CA TYR A 98 96.89 -59.87 -37.32
C TYR A 98 96.26 -60.39 -36.02
N LYS A 99 96.96 -61.28 -35.29
CA LYS A 99 96.50 -61.76 -33.98
C LYS A 99 96.42 -60.63 -32.96
N LEU A 100 97.39 -59.71 -32.96
CA LEU A 100 97.39 -58.55 -32.06
C LEU A 100 96.23 -57.62 -32.37
N TYR A 101 96.09 -57.21 -33.65
CA TYR A 101 95.00 -56.37 -34.12
C TYR A 101 93.63 -56.96 -33.78
N LYS A 102 93.44 -58.27 -34.00
CA LYS A 102 92.20 -58.98 -33.66
C LYS A 102 91.89 -58.92 -32.15
N ARG A 103 92.90 -59.04 -31.29
CA ARG A 103 92.72 -58.94 -29.83
C ARG A 103 92.34 -57.52 -29.40
N GLU A 104 92.97 -56.50 -30.00
CA GLU A 104 92.68 -55.10 -29.71
C GLU A 104 91.25 -54.73 -30.14
N ALA A 105 90.86 -55.09 -31.36
CA ALA A 105 89.50 -54.90 -31.84
C ALA A 105 88.45 -55.61 -30.95
N MET A 106 88.75 -56.81 -30.44
CA MET A 106 87.86 -57.50 -29.49
C MET A 106 87.72 -56.75 -28.16
N LYS A 107 88.81 -56.17 -27.63
CA LYS A 107 88.76 -55.38 -26.40
C LYS A 107 87.91 -54.13 -26.58
N GLU A 108 88.06 -53.43 -27.71
CA GLU A 108 87.24 -52.27 -28.04
C GLU A 108 85.76 -52.63 -28.17
N LEU A 109 85.45 -53.74 -28.85
CA LEU A 109 84.07 -54.23 -28.97
C LEU A 109 83.48 -54.60 -27.60
N GLN A 110 84.25 -55.25 -26.72
CA GLN A 110 83.81 -55.56 -25.36
C GLN A 110 83.57 -54.30 -24.53
N PHE A 111 84.47 -53.31 -24.63
CA PHE A 111 84.33 -52.04 -23.94
C PHE A 111 83.06 -51.30 -24.41
N MET A 112 82.85 -51.19 -25.72
CA MET A 112 81.66 -50.57 -26.29
C MET A 112 80.40 -51.32 -25.89
N HIS A 113 80.39 -52.66 -25.94
CA HIS A 113 79.26 -53.47 -25.51
C HIS A 113 78.90 -53.21 -24.03
N ASN A 114 79.89 -53.19 -23.14
CA ASN A 114 79.66 -52.93 -21.72
C ASN A 114 79.14 -51.51 -21.47
N LYS A 115 79.67 -50.51 -22.18
CA LYS A 115 79.18 -49.13 -22.10
C LYS A 115 77.72 -49.02 -22.54
N TYR A 116 77.37 -49.56 -23.71
CA TYR A 116 75.99 -49.54 -24.18
C TYR A 116 75.05 -50.31 -23.27
N LYS A 117 75.50 -51.45 -22.72
CA LYS A 117 74.72 -52.22 -21.74
C LYS A 117 74.43 -51.39 -20.49
N LEU A 118 75.42 -50.68 -19.95
CA LEU A 118 75.25 -49.79 -18.80
C LEU A 118 74.26 -48.66 -19.10
N ASP A 119 74.44 -47.98 -20.24
CA ASP A 119 73.53 -46.91 -20.68
C ASP A 119 72.09 -47.41 -20.85
N THR A 120 71.92 -48.62 -21.37
CA THR A 120 70.60 -49.27 -21.53
C THR A 120 69.98 -49.55 -20.15
N THR A 121 70.75 -50.13 -19.22
CA THR A 121 70.25 -50.38 -17.86
C THR A 121 69.91 -49.10 -17.10
N SER A 122 70.67 -48.01 -17.30
CA SER A 122 70.37 -46.71 -16.69
C SER A 122 69.04 -46.15 -17.21
N LYS A 123 68.84 -46.19 -18.53
CA LYS A 123 67.59 -45.75 -19.16
C LYS A 123 66.41 -46.63 -18.76
N ASP A 124 66.60 -47.94 -18.66
CA ASP A 124 65.55 -48.86 -18.20
C ASP A 124 65.13 -48.56 -16.75
N ASN A 125 66.09 -48.24 -15.88
CA ASN A 125 65.80 -47.83 -14.50
C ASN A 125 65.05 -46.49 -14.45
N GLU A 126 65.43 -45.49 -15.27
CA GLU A 126 64.70 -44.23 -15.39
C GLU A 126 63.27 -44.44 -15.90
N ILE A 127 63.09 -45.28 -16.93
CA ILE A 127 61.78 -45.65 -17.46
C ILE A 127 60.93 -46.32 -16.39
N GLN A 128 61.52 -47.22 -15.61
CA GLN A 128 60.81 -47.92 -14.53
C GLN A 128 60.36 -46.94 -13.43
N LYS A 129 61.23 -46.01 -13.04
CA LYS A 129 60.89 -44.96 -12.08
C LYS A 129 59.75 -44.07 -12.59
N MET A 130 59.82 -43.62 -13.85
CA MET A 130 58.75 -42.83 -14.46
C MET A 130 57.42 -43.60 -14.53
N LYS A 131 57.46 -44.92 -14.78
CA LYS A 131 56.25 -45.77 -14.76
C LYS A 131 55.64 -45.84 -13.36
N GLU A 132 56.45 -45.99 -12.32
CA GLU A 132 55.98 -46.05 -10.93
C GLU A 132 55.35 -44.73 -10.48
N GLU A 133 55.99 -43.60 -10.81
CA GLU A 133 55.45 -42.25 -10.58
C GLU A 133 54.09 -42.07 -11.29
N LEU A 134 54.01 -42.47 -12.56
CA LEU A 134 52.77 -42.38 -13.33
C LEU A 134 51.65 -43.25 -12.74
N ILE A 135 51.95 -44.47 -12.29
CA ILE A 135 50.98 -45.34 -11.61
C ILE A 135 50.48 -44.70 -10.31
N GLN A 136 51.37 -44.09 -9.54
CA GLN A 136 51.00 -43.40 -8.31
C GLN A 136 50.07 -42.22 -8.60
N ASP A 137 50.38 -41.40 -9.60
CA ASP A 137 49.54 -40.28 -10.03
C ASP A 137 48.16 -40.75 -10.50
N PHE A 138 48.09 -41.83 -11.28
CA PHE A 138 46.82 -42.44 -11.68
C PHE A 138 46.02 -42.95 -10.47
N SER A 139 46.65 -43.57 -9.49
CA SER A 139 45.98 -44.05 -8.27
C SER A 139 45.41 -42.89 -7.43
N ASN A 140 46.16 -41.79 -7.33
CA ASN A 140 45.75 -40.56 -6.65
C ASN A 140 44.57 -39.90 -7.38
N ALA A 141 44.64 -39.79 -8.71
CA ALA A 141 43.58 -39.24 -9.54
C ALA A 141 42.31 -40.10 -9.51
N THR A 142 42.45 -41.41 -9.44
CA THR A 142 41.32 -42.33 -9.29
C THR A 142 40.65 -42.14 -7.93
N SER A 143 41.44 -42.00 -6.87
CA SER A 143 40.93 -41.76 -5.51
C SER A 143 40.26 -40.39 -5.35
N SER A 144 40.75 -39.35 -6.03
CA SER A 144 40.09 -38.04 -6.02
C SER A 144 38.80 -38.06 -6.84
N LYS A 145 38.79 -38.75 -7.99
CA LYS A 145 37.60 -38.95 -8.81
C LYS A 145 36.49 -39.68 -8.05
N THR A 146 36.80 -40.78 -7.34
CA THR A 146 35.79 -41.51 -6.57
C THR A 146 35.20 -40.67 -5.42
N LYS A 147 36.02 -39.85 -4.76
CA LYS A 147 35.53 -38.88 -3.75
C LYS A 147 34.56 -37.86 -4.36
N LEU A 148 34.91 -37.28 -5.51
CA LEU A 148 34.05 -36.33 -6.22
C LEU A 148 32.74 -36.97 -6.71
N GLU A 149 32.80 -38.22 -7.19
CA GLU A 149 31.60 -38.97 -7.58
C GLU A 149 30.68 -39.25 -6.38
N ALA A 150 31.23 -39.60 -5.22
CA ALA A 150 30.46 -39.77 -3.99
C ALA A 150 29.80 -38.45 -3.52
N GLU A 151 30.54 -37.35 -3.53
CA GLU A 151 30.02 -36.02 -3.19
C GLU A 151 28.89 -35.60 -4.14
N LYS A 152 29.05 -35.83 -5.44
CA LYS A 152 28.00 -35.57 -6.43
C LYS A 152 26.73 -36.38 -6.18
N VAL A 153 26.84 -37.63 -5.73
CA VAL A 153 25.68 -38.45 -5.37
C VAL A 153 24.98 -37.89 -4.12
N ASN A 154 25.73 -37.48 -3.12
CA ASN A 154 25.17 -36.85 -1.90
C ASN A 154 24.41 -35.56 -2.23
N LEU A 155 25.01 -34.66 -3.02
CA LEU A 155 24.36 -33.41 -3.45
C LEU A 155 23.08 -33.66 -4.25
N ARG A 156 23.07 -34.70 -5.10
CA ARG A 156 21.84 -35.10 -5.82
C ARG A 156 20.75 -35.57 -4.87
N GLN A 157 21.10 -36.30 -3.82
CA GLN A 157 20.15 -36.77 -2.82
C GLN A 157 19.57 -35.60 -2.01
N GLU A 158 20.41 -34.66 -1.59
CA GLU A 158 19.97 -33.43 -0.91
C GLU A 158 19.03 -32.61 -1.80
N ASN A 159 19.37 -32.45 -3.08
CA ASN A 159 18.52 -31.72 -4.02
C ASN A 159 17.15 -32.40 -4.22
N ASN A 160 17.11 -33.72 -4.28
CA ASN A 160 15.85 -34.47 -4.32
C ASN A 160 15.02 -34.28 -3.04
N ASN A 161 15.66 -34.22 -1.88
CA ASN A 161 14.97 -33.95 -0.62
C ASN A 161 14.41 -32.52 -0.58
N MET A 162 15.20 -31.53 -1.01
CA MET A 162 14.74 -30.15 -1.14
C MET A 162 13.57 -30.03 -2.10
N GLN A 163 13.61 -30.71 -3.25
CA GLN A 163 12.50 -30.71 -4.19
C GLN A 163 11.22 -31.28 -3.57
N LYS A 164 11.32 -32.36 -2.77
CA LYS A 164 10.15 -32.89 -2.05
C LYS A 164 9.57 -31.87 -1.07
N THR A 165 10.43 -31.11 -0.36
CA THR A 165 9.96 -30.06 0.55
C THR A 165 9.32 -28.88 -0.18
N ILE A 166 9.88 -28.46 -1.33
CA ILE A 166 9.30 -27.43 -2.18
C ILE A 166 7.90 -27.85 -2.64
N ASN A 167 7.76 -29.07 -3.18
CA ASN A 167 6.47 -29.58 -3.62
C ASN A 167 5.45 -29.70 -2.47
N ALA A 168 5.91 -29.90 -1.22
CA ALA A 168 5.03 -29.87 -0.05
C ALA A 168 4.54 -28.46 0.26
N PHE A 169 5.46 -27.47 0.27
CA PHE A 169 5.10 -26.07 0.47
C PHE A 169 4.18 -25.53 -0.64
N GLU A 170 4.38 -25.94 -1.88
CA GLU A 170 3.50 -25.56 -2.99
C GLU A 170 2.05 -26.03 -2.74
N ARG A 171 1.87 -27.27 -2.27
CA ARG A 171 0.53 -27.77 -1.88
C ARG A 171 -0.06 -26.98 -0.71
N ASP A 172 0.74 -26.66 0.30
CA ASP A 172 0.26 -25.89 1.45
C ASP A 172 -0.18 -24.48 1.02
N ILE A 173 0.56 -23.85 0.10
CA ILE A 173 0.19 -22.55 -0.48
C ILE A 173 -1.12 -22.66 -1.26
N GLU A 174 -1.32 -23.70 -2.08
CA GLU A 174 -2.57 -23.94 -2.79
C GLU A 174 -3.77 -24.07 -1.82
N LEU A 175 -3.61 -24.87 -0.76
CA LEU A 175 -4.65 -25.03 0.27
C LEU A 175 -4.98 -23.72 0.97
N LEU A 176 -3.97 -22.90 1.29
CA LEU A 176 -4.17 -21.57 1.89
C LEU A 176 -4.87 -20.61 0.92
N GLN A 177 -4.56 -20.67 -0.37
CA GLN A 177 -5.23 -19.87 -1.39
C GLN A 177 -6.71 -20.27 -1.53
N GLU A 178 -7.02 -21.56 -1.52
CA GLU A 178 -8.40 -22.05 -1.55
C GLU A 178 -9.18 -21.63 -0.30
N SER A 179 -8.57 -21.73 0.89
CA SER A 179 -9.16 -21.26 2.15
C SER A 179 -9.44 -19.75 2.13
N ASN A 180 -8.47 -18.94 1.67
CA ASN A 180 -8.66 -17.51 1.50
C ASN A 180 -9.77 -17.18 0.50
N LYS A 181 -9.87 -17.92 -0.60
CA LYS A 181 -10.97 -17.76 -1.56
C LYS A 181 -12.33 -18.10 -0.94
N CYS A 182 -12.39 -19.12 -0.09
CA CYS A 182 -13.61 -19.50 0.63
C CYS A 182 -14.03 -18.40 1.62
N THR A 183 -13.09 -17.95 2.47
CA THR A 183 -13.36 -16.88 3.44
C THR A 183 -13.72 -15.56 2.76
N GLN A 184 -13.13 -15.25 1.60
CA GLN A 184 -13.49 -14.06 0.84
C GLN A 184 -14.92 -14.16 0.30
N LYS A 185 -15.31 -15.30 -0.29
CA LYS A 185 -16.70 -15.53 -0.72
C LYS A 185 -17.69 -15.39 0.44
N GLU A 186 -17.31 -15.83 1.63
CA GLU A 186 -18.15 -15.73 2.82
C GLU A 186 -18.28 -14.29 3.31
N LYS A 187 -17.19 -13.51 3.27
CA LYS A 187 -17.25 -12.06 3.50
C LYS A 187 -18.15 -11.35 2.50
N ASP A 188 -18.02 -11.68 1.21
CA ASP A 188 -18.84 -11.08 0.16
C ASP A 188 -20.33 -11.39 0.39
N ARG A 189 -20.69 -12.62 0.78
CA ARG A 189 -22.06 -12.98 1.19
C ARG A 189 -22.57 -12.15 2.36
N ILE A 190 -21.76 -11.98 3.41
CA ILE A 190 -22.14 -11.16 4.58
C ILE A 190 -22.35 -9.71 4.17
N ILE A 191 -21.50 -9.17 3.28
CA ILE A 191 -21.66 -7.81 2.74
C ILE A 191 -22.97 -7.69 1.96
N ASP A 192 -23.29 -8.67 1.11
CA ASP A 192 -24.54 -8.69 0.35
C ASP A 192 -25.77 -8.73 1.28
N ASP A 193 -25.75 -9.60 2.30
CA ASP A 193 -26.81 -9.70 3.30
C ASP A 193 -27.01 -8.38 4.07
N LEU A 194 -25.90 -7.74 4.50
CA LEU A 194 -25.93 -6.43 5.16
C LEU A 194 -26.47 -5.34 4.24
N ASN A 195 -26.12 -5.35 2.96
CA ASN A 195 -26.64 -4.39 1.98
C ASN A 195 -28.15 -4.56 1.76
N ILE A 196 -28.66 -5.80 1.72
CA ILE A 196 -30.10 -6.07 1.67
C ILE A 196 -30.79 -5.50 2.90
N SER A 197 -30.27 -5.82 4.09
CA SER A 197 -30.80 -5.32 5.37
C SER A 197 -30.79 -3.78 5.46
N LEU A 198 -29.71 -3.14 5.00
CA LEU A 198 -29.61 -1.67 4.93
C LEU A 198 -30.65 -1.09 3.97
N LYS A 199 -30.89 -1.74 2.82
CA LYS A 199 -31.87 -1.31 1.84
C LYS A 199 -33.30 -1.41 2.38
N ASP A 200 -33.60 -2.47 3.13
CA ASP A 200 -34.88 -2.64 3.81
C ASP A 200 -35.08 -1.57 4.89
N ALA A 201 -34.05 -1.33 5.72
CA ALA A 201 -34.09 -0.28 6.73
C ALA A 201 -34.27 1.12 6.12
N LEU A 202 -33.59 1.41 5.00
CA LEU A 202 -33.80 2.65 4.25
C LEU A 202 -35.23 2.75 3.72
N HIS A 203 -35.80 1.65 3.22
CA HIS A 203 -37.19 1.64 2.75
C HIS A 203 -38.18 1.94 3.89
N GLU A 204 -38.00 1.32 5.07
CA GLU A 204 -38.79 1.64 6.27
C GLU A 204 -38.64 3.11 6.69
N LEU A 205 -37.42 3.63 6.66
CA LEU A 205 -37.16 5.04 6.94
C LEU A 205 -37.91 5.93 5.96
N THR A 206 -37.90 5.59 4.67
CA THR A 206 -38.63 6.33 3.62
C THR A 206 -40.14 6.32 3.88
N LEU A 207 -40.72 5.15 4.19
CA LEU A 207 -42.14 5.02 4.55
C LEU A 207 -42.50 5.83 5.81
N SER A 208 -41.61 5.84 6.81
CA SER A 208 -41.78 6.66 8.01
C SER A 208 -41.73 8.16 7.68
N GLN A 209 -40.87 8.55 6.73
CA GLN A 209 -40.68 9.92 6.31
C GLN A 209 -41.88 10.42 5.48
N GLU A 210 -42.45 9.56 4.63
CA GLU A 210 -43.73 9.79 3.96
C GLU A 210 -44.87 9.94 4.98
N SER A 211 -44.88 9.11 6.02
CA SER A 211 -45.86 9.21 7.12
C SER A 211 -45.72 10.53 7.88
N ILE A 212 -44.48 10.96 8.18
CA ILE A 212 -44.20 12.27 8.79
C ILE A 212 -44.64 13.41 7.88
N SER A 213 -44.40 13.32 6.57
CA SER A 213 -44.83 14.33 5.60
C SER A 213 -46.36 14.44 5.53
N SER A 214 -47.06 13.31 5.58
CA SER A 214 -48.53 13.25 5.72
C SER A 214 -49.00 13.92 7.02
N ILE A 215 -48.35 13.66 8.15
CA ILE A 215 -48.65 14.32 9.43
C ILE A 215 -48.36 15.83 9.36
N GLN A 216 -47.25 16.25 8.76
CA GLN A 216 -46.93 17.67 8.55
C GLN A 216 -48.00 18.36 7.70
N SER A 217 -48.45 17.74 6.61
CA SER A 217 -49.52 18.32 5.78
C SER A 217 -50.84 18.50 6.56
N LYS A 218 -51.19 17.54 7.44
CA LYS A 218 -52.33 17.66 8.37
C LYS A 218 -52.12 18.77 9.39
N LEU A 219 -50.92 18.87 9.96
CA LEU A 219 -50.58 19.92 10.91
C LEU A 219 -50.69 21.30 10.26
N ASP A 220 -50.16 21.47 9.04
CA ASP A 220 -50.25 22.73 8.29
C ASP A 220 -51.70 23.09 7.95
N PHE A 221 -52.53 22.12 7.61
CA PHE A 221 -53.98 22.34 7.42
C PHE A 221 -54.63 22.85 8.72
N THR A 222 -54.35 22.23 9.86
CA THR A 222 -54.90 22.68 11.15
C THR A 222 -54.35 24.04 11.60
N LEU A 223 -53.07 24.31 11.34
CA LEU A 223 -52.42 25.58 11.65
C LEU A 223 -52.97 26.71 10.78
N ASN A 224 -53.21 26.46 9.50
CA ASN A 224 -53.83 27.42 8.60
C ASN A 224 -55.29 27.68 8.98
N GLY A 225 -56.05 26.66 9.41
CA GLY A 225 -57.38 26.84 10.00
C GLY A 225 -57.34 27.73 11.24
N ALA A 226 -56.45 27.43 12.19
CA ALA A 226 -56.27 28.23 13.40
C ALA A 226 -55.80 29.67 13.12
N LYS A 227 -54.96 29.89 12.09
CA LYS A 227 -54.57 31.24 11.65
C LYS A 227 -55.76 32.04 11.10
N ILE A 228 -56.67 31.40 10.38
CA ILE A 228 -57.91 32.03 9.88
C ILE A 228 -58.80 32.41 11.07
N ASP A 229 -58.97 31.52 12.05
CA ASP A 229 -59.78 31.78 13.24
C ASP A 229 -59.19 32.90 14.13
N ILE A 230 -57.86 32.92 14.30
CA ILE A 230 -57.16 33.98 15.02
C ILE A 230 -57.29 35.32 14.29
N ALA A 231 -57.23 35.34 12.94
CA ALA A 231 -57.44 36.56 12.17
C ALA A 231 -58.88 37.09 12.30
N LEU A 232 -59.87 36.19 12.37
CA LEU A 232 -61.28 36.55 12.55
C LEU A 232 -61.56 37.09 13.97
N LEU A 233 -60.89 36.54 14.98
CA LEU A 233 -60.94 37.05 16.36
C LEU A 233 -60.20 38.39 16.50
N LYS A 234 -59.08 38.60 15.81
CA LYS A 234 -58.38 39.90 15.78
C LYS A 234 -59.25 41.01 15.18
N ASN A 235 -59.93 40.75 14.05
CA ASN A 235 -60.84 41.74 13.46
C ASN A 235 -62.00 42.09 14.40
N LYS A 236 -62.57 41.10 15.11
CA LYS A 236 -63.62 41.35 16.12
C LYS A 236 -63.11 42.15 17.32
N LEU A 237 -61.86 41.93 17.75
CA LEU A 237 -61.24 42.68 18.84
C LEU A 237 -60.94 44.12 18.43
N GLU A 238 -60.43 44.35 17.23
CA GLU A 238 -60.18 45.71 16.69
C GLU A 238 -61.49 46.50 16.52
N GLU A 239 -62.60 45.84 16.23
CA GLU A 239 -63.93 46.45 16.16
C GLU A 239 -64.44 46.86 17.56
N GLN A 240 -64.24 46.03 18.58
CA GLN A 240 -64.56 46.38 19.97
C GLN A 240 -63.67 47.49 20.55
N GLU A 241 -62.40 47.57 20.16
CA GLU A 241 -61.51 48.67 20.54
C GLU A 241 -61.94 50.01 19.91
N ARG A 242 -62.49 50.00 18.69
CA ARG A 242 -63.07 51.21 18.08
C ARG A 242 -64.31 51.71 18.83
N GLU A 243 -65.18 50.82 19.28
CA GLU A 243 -66.36 51.19 20.09
C GLU A 243 -65.99 51.74 21.46
N ASN A 244 -64.99 51.15 22.15
CA ASN A 244 -64.51 51.65 23.44
C ASN A 244 -63.82 53.02 23.34
N ASN A 245 -63.14 53.31 22.22
CA ASN A 245 -62.54 54.62 21.99
C ASN A 245 -63.60 55.73 21.75
N ILE A 246 -64.76 55.41 21.20
CA ILE A 246 -65.88 56.35 21.06
C ILE A 246 -66.55 56.62 22.42
N LEU A 247 -66.67 55.60 23.28
CA LEU A 247 -67.25 55.73 24.62
C LEU A 247 -66.35 56.53 25.59
N THR A 248 -65.04 56.36 25.53
CA THR A 248 -64.08 57.13 26.34
C THR A 248 -64.04 58.61 25.94
N ALA A 249 -64.20 58.95 24.66
CA ALA A 249 -64.32 60.34 24.19
C ALA A 249 -65.60 61.05 24.70
N ASN A 250 -66.70 60.31 24.86
CA ASN A 250 -67.95 60.86 25.41
C ASN A 250 -67.88 61.07 26.93
N LEU A 251 -67.12 60.25 27.65
CA LEU A 251 -66.92 60.39 29.10
C LEU A 251 -66.07 61.64 29.46
N VAL A 252 -65.08 61.98 28.63
CA VAL A 252 -64.29 63.21 28.78
C VAL A 252 -65.14 64.47 28.54
N LYS A 253 -66.06 64.46 27.56
CA LYS A 253 -66.99 65.58 27.31
C LYS A 253 -67.98 65.81 28.46
N LEU A 254 -68.45 64.75 29.11
CA LEU A 254 -69.33 64.85 30.29
C LEU A 254 -68.60 65.37 31.53
N LYS A 255 -67.31 65.06 31.69
CA LYS A 255 -66.50 65.54 32.82
C LYS A 255 -66.27 67.06 32.77
N VAL A 256 -65.99 67.61 31.59
CA VAL A 256 -65.83 69.06 31.36
C VAL A 256 -67.15 69.83 31.59
N HIS A 257 -68.30 69.20 31.34
CA HIS A 257 -69.61 69.81 31.61
C HIS A 257 -69.92 69.85 33.11
N ASN A 258 -69.55 68.80 33.86
CA ASN A 258 -69.79 68.70 35.29
C ASN A 258 -68.95 69.70 36.12
N ASP A 259 -67.70 69.95 35.73
CA ASP A 259 -66.83 70.93 36.41
C ASP A 259 -67.29 72.39 36.17
N LYS A 260 -68.00 72.65 35.06
CA LYS A 260 -68.59 73.97 34.74
C LYS A 260 -69.86 74.28 35.54
N VAL A 261 -70.60 73.24 35.96
CA VAL A 261 -71.81 73.35 36.80
C VAL A 261 -71.45 73.57 38.28
N GLN A 262 -70.35 73.00 38.76
CA GLN A 262 -69.88 73.19 40.14
C GLN A 262 -69.41 74.63 40.43
N LEU A 263 -68.72 75.29 39.49
CA LEU A 263 -68.29 76.70 39.61
C LEU A 263 -69.46 77.71 39.59
N GLN A 264 -70.62 77.34 39.02
CA GLN A 264 -71.85 78.15 39.06
C GLN A 264 -72.64 78.00 40.38
N LEU A 265 -72.44 76.90 41.13
CA LEU A 265 -73.08 76.66 42.43
C LEU A 265 -72.41 77.42 43.59
N GLU A 266 -71.10 77.65 43.55
CA GLU A 266 -70.38 78.41 44.59
C GLU A 266 -70.61 79.93 44.51
N THR A 267 -70.94 80.47 43.33
CA THR A 267 -71.23 81.90 43.13
C THR A 267 -72.67 82.28 43.54
N VAL A 268 -73.61 81.33 43.49
CA VAL A 268 -75.00 81.49 43.95
C VAL A 268 -75.13 81.33 45.49
N ASN A 269 -74.26 80.53 46.12
CA ASN A 269 -74.29 80.31 47.57
C ASN A 269 -73.83 81.55 48.38
N ASN A 270 -72.90 82.34 47.84
CA ASN A 270 -72.39 83.56 48.50
C ASN A 270 -73.25 84.81 48.29
N THR A 271 -74.12 84.82 47.28
CA THR A 271 -75.13 85.89 47.06
C THR A 271 -76.40 85.66 47.87
N SER A 272 -76.77 84.39 48.14
CA SER A 272 -77.89 84.02 49.00
C SER A 272 -77.69 84.41 50.48
N LYS A 273 -76.46 84.28 51.03
CA LYS A 273 -76.15 84.68 52.42
C LYS A 273 -76.24 86.20 52.69
N ARG A 274 -76.05 87.05 51.68
CA ARG A 274 -76.18 88.52 51.81
C ARG A 274 -77.62 89.04 51.67
N ALA A 275 -78.50 88.27 51.03
CA ALA A 275 -79.93 88.58 50.91
C ALA A 275 -80.73 88.21 52.18
N PHE A 276 -80.37 87.11 52.86
CA PHE A 276 -81.04 86.68 54.10
C PHE A 276 -80.73 87.56 55.32
N ALA A 277 -79.61 88.29 55.36
CA ALA A 277 -79.28 89.20 56.47
C ALA A 277 -80.14 90.49 56.48
N LYS A 278 -80.52 91.03 55.31
CA LYS A 278 -81.34 92.25 55.20
C LYS A 278 -82.84 92.00 55.49
N ILE A 279 -83.35 90.82 55.14
CA ILE A 279 -84.75 90.43 55.39
C ILE A 279 -85.01 90.14 56.87
N ASN A 280 -84.01 89.62 57.60
CA ASN A 280 -84.17 89.23 59.01
C ASN A 280 -84.07 90.41 60.01
N GLU A 281 -83.50 91.54 59.60
CA GLU A 281 -83.44 92.77 60.41
C GLU A 281 -84.74 93.59 60.30
N GLN A 282 -85.39 93.58 59.13
CA GLN A 282 -86.71 94.19 58.93
C GLN A 282 -87.83 93.40 59.61
N ALA A 283 -87.76 92.06 59.64
CA ALA A 283 -88.71 91.22 60.38
C ALA A 283 -88.66 91.43 61.91
N ARG A 284 -87.48 91.73 62.48
CA ARG A 284 -87.33 92.02 63.93
C ARG A 284 -87.92 93.39 64.34
N LYS A 285 -87.84 94.41 63.49
CA LYS A 285 -88.45 95.73 63.74
C LYS A 285 -89.99 95.67 63.68
N TYR A 286 -90.56 94.89 62.76
CA TYR A 286 -92.01 94.66 62.70
C TYR A 286 -92.53 93.85 63.90
N ALA A 287 -91.79 92.82 64.34
CA ALA A 287 -92.18 92.02 65.50
C ALA A 287 -92.17 92.81 66.83
N GLN A 288 -91.24 93.77 67.02
CA GLN A 288 -91.22 94.64 68.21
C GLN A 288 -92.34 95.69 68.22
N SER A 289 -92.73 96.22 67.05
CA SER A 289 -93.88 97.15 66.95
C SER A 289 -95.24 96.48 67.20
N LEU A 290 -95.41 95.22 66.77
CA LEU A 290 -96.62 94.42 67.03
C LEU A 290 -96.76 94.02 68.51
N LEU A 291 -95.65 93.83 69.21
CA LEU A 291 -95.64 93.46 70.64
C LEU A 291 -96.02 94.64 71.55
N VAL A 292 -95.71 95.89 71.13
CA VAL A 292 -96.14 97.12 71.81
C VAL A 292 -97.63 97.39 71.59
N LEU A 293 -98.14 97.11 70.38
CA LEU A 293 -99.57 97.27 70.06
C LEU A 293 -100.46 96.27 70.81
N ILE A 294 -100.00 95.02 70.97
CA ILE A 294 -100.73 93.97 71.70
C ILE A 294 -100.79 94.28 73.22
N LYS A 295 -99.75 94.87 73.81
CA LYS A 295 -99.76 95.33 75.21
C LYS A 295 -100.73 96.50 75.44
N GLN A 296 -100.78 97.48 74.54
CA GLN A 296 -101.72 98.60 74.62
C GLN A 296 -103.19 98.15 74.44
N PHE A 297 -103.45 97.15 73.59
CA PHE A 297 -104.79 96.58 73.45
C PHE A 297 -105.27 95.80 74.68
N GLN A 298 -104.37 95.18 75.45
CA GLN A 298 -104.72 94.50 76.70
C GLN A 298 -105.01 95.49 77.85
N GLU A 299 -104.31 96.62 77.91
CA GLU A 299 -104.59 97.68 78.89
C GLU A 299 -105.92 98.40 78.61
N VAL A 300 -106.22 98.72 77.34
CA VAL A 300 -107.51 99.31 76.95
C VAL A 300 -108.67 98.34 77.19
N LYS A 301 -108.49 97.04 76.93
CA LYS A 301 -109.48 96.01 77.25
C LYS A 301 -109.76 95.90 78.75
N HIS A 302 -108.77 96.12 79.61
CA HIS A 302 -108.94 96.09 81.05
C HIS A 302 -109.65 97.33 81.60
N VAL A 303 -109.40 98.52 81.03
CA VAL A 303 -110.06 99.79 81.40
C VAL A 303 -111.52 99.80 80.94
N VAL A 304 -111.80 99.37 79.71
CA VAL A 304 -113.17 99.30 79.16
C VAL A 304 -114.05 98.31 79.94
N ASN A 305 -113.51 97.17 80.38
CA ASN A 305 -114.26 96.22 81.22
C ASN A 305 -114.53 96.73 82.65
N LYS A 306 -113.66 97.59 83.19
CA LYS A 306 -113.82 98.19 84.53
C LYS A 306 -114.86 99.31 84.53
N GLU A 307 -114.91 100.12 83.47
CA GLU A 307 -115.95 101.14 83.29
C GLU A 307 -117.31 100.55 82.89
N LEU A 308 -117.36 99.43 82.15
CA LEU A 308 -118.61 98.71 81.87
C LEU A 308 -119.25 98.10 83.14
N GLN A 309 -118.44 97.71 84.14
CA GLN A 309 -118.95 97.19 85.41
C GLN A 309 -119.54 98.32 86.29
N LEU A 310 -118.87 99.47 86.34
CA LEU A 310 -119.37 100.68 87.03
C LEU A 310 -120.65 101.25 86.39
N PHE A 311 -120.75 101.21 85.06
CA PHE A 311 -121.95 101.65 84.34
C PHE A 311 -123.14 100.69 84.54
N LYS A 312 -122.88 99.38 84.65
CA LYS A 312 -123.91 98.39 85.00
C LYS A 312 -124.44 98.58 86.42
N GLU A 313 -123.58 98.74 87.42
CA GLU A 313 -124.02 98.95 88.82
C GLU A 313 -124.74 100.30 89.01
N GLN A 314 -124.34 101.37 88.31
CA GLN A 314 -125.05 102.65 88.33
C GLN A 314 -126.42 102.59 87.63
N SER A 315 -126.54 101.78 86.57
CA SER A 315 -127.83 101.53 85.90
C SER A 315 -128.77 100.69 86.76
N GLU A 316 -128.27 99.66 87.45
CA GLU A 316 -129.07 98.80 88.33
C GLU A 316 -129.56 99.55 89.58
N ASN A 317 -128.73 100.44 90.15
CA ASN A 317 -129.13 101.31 91.26
C ASN A 317 -130.16 102.38 90.85
N SER A 318 -130.07 102.91 89.63
CA SER A 318 -131.05 103.86 89.09
C SER A 318 -132.38 103.18 88.74
N CYS A 319 -132.35 101.95 88.21
CA CYS A 319 -133.56 101.15 87.96
C CYS A 319 -134.24 100.68 89.26
N SER A 320 -133.47 100.37 90.31
CA SER A 320 -134.01 100.06 91.65
C SER A 320 -134.74 101.26 92.28
N TRP A 321 -134.20 102.48 92.15
CA TRP A 321 -134.83 103.71 92.65
C TRP A 321 -136.15 104.05 91.93
N ILE A 322 -136.21 103.84 90.60
CA ILE A 322 -137.43 104.06 89.80
C ILE A 322 -138.51 103.02 90.13
N MET A 323 -138.13 101.74 90.27
CA MET A 323 -139.06 100.65 90.62
C MET A 323 -139.64 100.79 92.03
N LYS A 324 -138.84 101.29 93.00
CA LYS A 324 -139.31 101.50 94.38
C LYS A 324 -140.28 102.67 94.48
N ASN A 325 -140.04 103.76 93.74
CA ASN A 325 -140.96 104.89 93.65
C ASN A 325 -142.26 104.55 92.90
N MET A 326 -142.22 103.68 91.87
CA MET A 326 -143.43 103.15 91.22
C MET A 326 -144.27 102.27 92.16
N ASN A 327 -143.65 101.41 92.99
CA ASN A 327 -144.37 100.62 93.99
C ASN A 327 -144.98 101.50 95.10
N GLY A 328 -144.34 102.62 95.45
CA GLY A 328 -144.91 103.62 96.36
C GLY A 328 -146.17 104.31 95.83
N VAL A 329 -146.26 104.49 94.49
CA VAL A 329 -147.44 105.05 93.83
C VAL A 329 -148.55 103.99 93.68
N GLN A 330 -148.20 102.74 93.37
CA GLN A 330 -149.20 101.66 93.25
C GLN A 330 -149.86 101.28 94.59
N ASN A 331 -149.12 101.27 95.72
CA ASN A 331 -149.72 100.94 97.02
C ASN A 331 -150.63 102.05 97.56
N LYS A 332 -150.28 103.34 97.33
CA LYS A 332 -151.20 104.45 97.65
C LYS A 332 -152.48 104.39 96.83
N ASN A 333 -152.43 103.93 95.58
CA ASN A 333 -153.61 103.69 94.76
C ASN A 333 -154.48 102.52 95.26
N LYS A 334 -153.87 101.46 95.80
CA LYS A 334 -154.60 100.31 96.34
C LYS A 334 -155.37 100.60 97.63
N GLU A 335 -154.85 101.46 98.52
CA GLU A 335 -155.57 101.82 99.75
C GLU A 335 -156.57 102.97 99.59
N LEU A 336 -156.35 103.89 98.65
CA LEU A 336 -157.40 104.82 98.24
C LEU A 336 -158.62 104.06 97.70
N LEU A 337 -158.41 102.95 96.97
CA LEU A 337 -159.48 102.06 96.54
C LEU A 337 -160.18 101.35 97.72
N GLN A 338 -159.46 100.95 98.78
CA GLN A 338 -160.10 100.40 99.98
C GLN A 338 -160.87 101.43 100.80
N LYS A 339 -160.44 102.71 100.81
CA LYS A 339 -161.23 103.82 101.36
C LYS A 339 -162.50 104.05 100.55
N ILE A 340 -162.46 103.90 99.22
CA ILE A 340 -163.64 104.00 98.35
C ILE A 340 -164.64 102.85 98.63
N ASP A 341 -164.19 101.62 98.84
CA ASP A 341 -165.10 100.51 99.13
C ASP A 341 -165.71 100.54 100.55
N LYS A 342 -165.02 101.13 101.54
CA LYS A 342 -165.64 101.39 102.87
C LYS A 342 -166.59 102.58 102.87
N LEU A 343 -166.36 103.59 102.03
CA LEU A 343 -167.36 104.63 101.75
C LEU A 343 -168.58 104.07 101.00
N LYS A 344 -168.42 103.05 100.16
CA LYS A 344 -169.57 102.29 99.64
C LYS A 344 -170.30 101.50 100.74
N LYS A 345 -169.62 101.14 101.83
CA LYS A 345 -170.22 100.51 103.02
C LYS A 345 -170.81 101.51 104.04
N SER A 346 -170.35 102.78 104.03
CA SER A 346 -171.06 103.92 104.66
C SER A 346 -172.46 104.14 104.09
N LYS A 347 -172.84 103.46 103.00
CA LYS A 347 -174.10 103.70 102.33
C LYS A 347 -175.16 102.62 102.59
N LYS A 348 -174.77 101.40 102.99
CA LYS A 348 -175.72 100.27 103.12
C LYS A 348 -176.30 100.07 104.53
N ASP A 349 -175.57 100.45 105.60
CA ASP A 349 -176.08 100.32 106.98
C ASP A 349 -176.67 101.63 107.54
N SER A 350 -176.34 102.77 106.91
CA SER A 350 -176.99 104.07 107.11
C SER A 350 -178.48 104.13 106.72
N GLN A 351 -179.13 103.02 106.32
CA GLN A 351 -180.52 103.02 105.84
C GLN A 351 -181.47 101.96 106.43
N THR A 352 -181.02 100.99 107.26
CA THR A 352 -181.89 99.81 107.54
C THR A 352 -182.32 99.58 108.99
N ILE A 353 -181.69 100.13 110.04
CA ILE A 353 -182.06 99.82 111.44
C ILE A 353 -182.30 101.09 112.31
N LEU A 354 -182.68 102.20 111.65
CA LEU A 354 -183.54 103.26 112.23
C LEU A 354 -184.99 102.76 112.53
N SER A 355 -185.19 101.45 112.72
CA SER A 355 -186.42 100.76 113.11
C SER A 355 -186.00 99.52 113.90
N LYS A 356 -186.20 99.38 115.20
CA LYS A 356 -187.10 99.99 116.17
C LYS A 356 -186.47 99.80 117.56
#